data_AF-A0AAE0TL88-F1
#
_entry.id   AF-A0AAE0TL88-F1
#
_cell.length_a   1.000
_cell.length_b   1.000
_cell.length_c   1.000
_cell.angle_alpha   90.00
_cell.angle_beta   90.00
_cell.angle_gamma   90.00
#
_symmetry.space_group_name_H-M   'P 1'
#
loop_
_entity.id
_entity.type
_entity.pdbx_description
1 polymer ?
#
loop_
_entity_poly.entity_id
_entity_poly.type
_entity_poly.pdbx_seq_one_letter_code
_entity_poly.pdbx_strand_id
1 'polypeptide(L)'
;MESLERTGALFYQYKFLSNDRFDNIYVTYKVRDIDERRKALGREPILPLTWKEQGKYVYSNSLRLANKEKRKLIIGIVLFVVSAFNAGFYLACDYGLYTILELIRINFDIETKAVVPPHLKLHVDGKGPFADMYKAITAMFDPIAESNIQINTAPCLPHAFKPDFQIYIQIGIIYGVCLMLTVSEAYGLRLRHSIMACYYPKRERTRAIWLYNHIIKTRGNFLQNTRRELRRKYFGEKEEKQISLLSQMAARYRRYNEYFVNARRDETTRI
;
A
#
# COMPACT_ATOMS: atom_id res chain seq x y z
N MET A 1 -11.20 -12.07 15.30
CA MET A 1 -11.02 -10.92 14.38
C MET A 1 -12.13 -9.89 14.59
N GLU A 2 -13.39 -10.32 14.60
CA GLU A 2 -14.59 -9.48 14.83
C GLU A 2 -14.60 -8.67 16.15
N SER A 3 -14.08 -9.24 17.26
CA SER A 3 -14.00 -8.55 18.56
C SER A 3 -13.00 -7.38 18.56
N LEU A 4 -11.94 -7.46 17.74
CA LEU A 4 -10.88 -6.45 17.64
C LEU A 4 -11.29 -5.29 16.72
N GLU A 5 -12.12 -5.56 15.71
CA GLU A 5 -12.71 -4.52 14.87
C GLU A 5 -13.79 -3.73 15.62
N ARG A 6 -14.62 -4.41 16.42
CA ARG A 6 -15.63 -3.76 17.27
C ARG A 6 -15.00 -2.80 18.29
N THR A 7 -13.87 -3.18 18.90
CA THR A 7 -13.17 -2.29 19.84
C THR A 7 -12.56 -1.06 19.14
N GLY A 8 -12.04 -1.22 17.91
CA GLY A 8 -11.53 -0.10 17.11
C GLY A 8 -12.62 0.92 16.74
N ALA A 9 -13.80 0.45 16.33
CA ALA A 9 -14.94 1.31 16.00
C ALA A 9 -15.48 2.07 17.22
N LEU A 10 -15.68 1.37 18.34
CA LEU A 10 -16.13 1.97 19.61
C LEU A 10 -15.10 2.97 20.15
N PHE A 11 -13.82 2.65 20.06
CA PHE A 11 -12.76 3.58 20.46
C PHE A 11 -12.75 4.85 19.60
N TYR A 12 -12.95 4.71 18.28
CA TYR A 12 -13.08 5.87 17.40
C TYR A 12 -14.28 6.73 17.77
N GLN A 13 -15.44 6.12 18.00
CA GLN A 13 -16.66 6.81 18.41
C GLN A 13 -16.45 7.55 19.74
N TYR A 14 -15.91 6.87 20.76
CA TYR A 14 -15.59 7.48 22.05
C TYR A 14 -14.67 8.70 21.88
N LYS A 15 -13.60 8.55 21.11
CA LYS A 15 -12.64 9.64 20.89
C LYS A 15 -13.22 10.77 20.04
N PHE A 16 -14.11 10.45 19.10
CA PHE A 16 -14.85 11.43 18.30
C PHE A 16 -15.78 12.29 19.16
N LEU A 17 -16.44 11.68 20.14
CA LEU A 17 -17.34 12.32 21.09
C LEU A 17 -16.62 13.05 22.23
N SER A 18 -15.42 12.60 22.62
CA SER A 18 -14.67 13.18 23.73
C SER A 18 -13.77 14.34 23.28
N ASN A 19 -13.05 14.19 22.16
CA ASN A 19 -11.94 15.09 21.80
C ASN A 19 -12.16 15.83 20.48
N ASP A 20 -12.29 17.17 20.56
CA ASP A 20 -12.44 18.05 19.37
C ASP A 20 -11.19 18.08 18.47
N ARG A 21 -10.05 17.72 19.06
CA ARG A 21 -8.74 17.38 18.48
C ARG A 21 -8.76 16.42 17.32
N PHE A 22 -9.49 15.36 17.60
CA PHE A 22 -9.18 14.07 17.07
C PHE A 22 -9.79 13.93 15.68
N ASP A 23 -8.94 13.74 14.67
CA ASP A 23 -9.39 13.56 13.28
C ASP A 23 -10.25 14.73 12.76
N ASN A 24 -10.00 15.94 13.30
CA ASN A 24 -10.72 17.16 12.92
C ASN A 24 -9.90 17.96 11.91
N ILE A 25 -9.68 17.35 10.74
CA ILE A 25 -8.91 17.93 9.62
C ILE A 25 -9.79 18.27 8.42
N TYR A 26 -11.06 17.86 8.47
CA TYR A 26 -11.97 17.96 7.34
C TYR A 26 -12.75 19.27 7.39
N VAL A 27 -12.67 20.04 6.30
CA VAL A 27 -13.48 21.24 6.09
C VAL A 27 -14.82 20.77 5.52
N THR A 28 -15.79 20.59 6.42
CA THR A 28 -17.16 20.20 6.10
C THR A 28 -17.99 21.41 5.66
N TYR A 29 -19.20 21.14 5.13
CA TYR A 29 -20.15 22.19 4.77
C TYR A 29 -20.48 23.14 5.94
N LYS A 30 -20.47 22.62 7.18
CA LYS A 30 -20.72 23.42 8.40
C LYS A 30 -19.67 24.50 8.62
N VAL A 31 -18.40 24.20 8.31
CA VAL A 31 -17.31 25.19 8.42
C VAL A 31 -17.50 26.28 7.37
N ARG A 32 -17.93 25.92 6.16
CA ARG A 32 -18.23 26.88 5.09
C ARG A 32 -19.42 27.78 5.43
N ASP A 33 -20.49 27.23 5.98
CA ASP A 33 -21.65 28.00 6.46
C ASP A 33 -21.26 29.00 7.58
N ILE A 34 -20.37 28.60 8.50
CA ILE A 34 -19.84 29.53 9.53
C ILE A 34 -19.04 30.67 8.87
N ASP A 35 -18.24 30.37 7.84
CA ASP A 35 -17.44 31.35 7.11
C ASP A 35 -18.31 32.34 6.35
N GLU A 36 -19.33 31.86 5.63
CA GLU A 36 -20.29 32.68 4.89
C GLU A 36 -21.05 33.65 5.81
N ARG A 37 -21.52 33.17 6.97
CA ARG A 37 -22.19 34.02 7.96
C ARG A 37 -21.25 35.08 8.55
N ARG A 38 -19.98 34.74 8.79
CA ARG A 38 -18.99 35.72 9.29
C ARG A 38 -18.64 36.74 8.23
N LYS A 39 -18.54 36.32 6.97
CA LYS A 39 -18.33 37.21 5.83
C LYS A 39 -19.49 38.20 5.67
N ALA A 40 -20.74 37.74 5.83
CA ALA A 40 -21.92 38.61 5.83
C ALA A 40 -21.91 39.65 6.96
N LEU A 41 -21.30 39.30 8.11
CA LEU A 41 -21.09 40.20 9.25
C LEU A 41 -19.85 41.10 9.10
N GLY A 42 -19.21 41.15 7.92
CA GLY A 42 -18.02 41.97 7.66
C GLY A 42 -16.75 41.49 8.37
N ARG A 43 -16.72 40.24 8.88
CA ARG A 43 -15.55 39.68 9.56
C ARG A 43 -14.62 38.97 8.58
N GLU A 44 -13.35 38.86 8.95
CA GLU A 44 -12.31 38.20 8.15
C GLU A 44 -12.64 36.71 7.92
N PRO A 45 -12.75 36.26 6.65
CA PRO A 45 -13.03 34.87 6.32
C PRO A 45 -11.78 33.98 6.39
N ILE A 46 -11.97 32.69 6.61
CA ILE A 46 -10.89 31.69 6.58
C ILE A 46 -10.67 31.08 5.18
N LEU A 47 -11.64 31.20 4.27
CA LEU A 47 -11.51 30.71 2.90
C LEU A 47 -11.08 31.86 1.96
N PRO A 48 -10.18 31.64 0.98
CA PRO A 48 -9.55 30.37 0.60
C PRO A 48 -8.42 29.92 1.54
N LEU A 49 -8.17 28.59 1.58
CA LEU A 49 -7.06 27.99 2.32
C LEU A 49 -5.72 28.30 1.64
N THR A 50 -4.71 28.68 2.43
CA THR A 50 -3.33 28.90 1.96
C THR A 50 -2.70 27.57 1.52
N TRP A 51 -1.71 27.58 0.61
CA TRP A 51 -1.03 26.36 0.15
C TRP A 51 -0.51 25.46 1.29
N LYS A 52 0.07 26.06 2.35
CA LYS A 52 0.52 25.33 3.56
C LYS A 52 -0.64 24.66 4.31
N GLU A 53 -1.80 25.32 4.36
CA GLU A 53 -3.00 24.82 5.03
C GLU A 53 -3.69 23.74 4.23
N GLN A 54 -3.66 23.82 2.90
CA GLN A 54 -4.21 22.79 2.01
C GLN A 54 -3.50 21.43 2.13
N GLY A 55 -2.27 21.40 2.68
CA GLY A 55 -1.59 20.14 3.02
C GLY A 55 -2.06 19.52 4.35
N LYS A 56 -2.66 20.33 5.24
CA LYS A 56 -3.10 19.93 6.59
C LYS A 56 -4.61 19.70 6.68
N TYR A 57 -5.39 20.55 6.01
CA TYR A 57 -6.85 20.51 6.00
C TYR A 57 -7.36 20.17 4.61
N VAL A 58 -8.40 19.34 4.56
CA VAL A 58 -8.96 18.81 3.31
C VAL A 58 -10.47 19.00 3.28
N TYR A 59 -11.01 19.40 2.14
CA TYR A 59 -12.46 19.46 1.96
C TYR A 59 -13.05 18.06 1.94
N SER A 60 -14.13 17.85 2.71
CA SER A 60 -14.79 16.54 2.80
C SER A 60 -15.24 15.99 1.44
N ASN A 61 -15.65 16.87 0.52
CA ASN A 61 -16.18 16.51 -0.80
C ASN A 61 -15.13 16.54 -1.92
N SER A 62 -13.86 16.79 -1.61
CA SER A 62 -12.81 16.87 -2.64
C SER A 62 -12.09 15.54 -2.77
N LEU A 63 -11.80 15.10 -4.00
CA LEU A 63 -10.93 13.94 -4.27
C LEU A 63 -9.47 14.12 -3.80
N ARG A 64 -9.09 15.33 -3.37
CA ARG A 64 -7.72 15.63 -2.95
C ARG A 64 -7.37 14.95 -1.63
N LEU A 65 -6.38 14.06 -1.62
CA LEU A 65 -5.88 13.41 -0.39
C LEU A 65 -5.06 14.37 0.49
N ALA A 66 -5.24 14.27 1.81
CA ALA A 66 -4.41 14.95 2.81
C ALA A 66 -2.99 14.37 2.79
N ASN A 67 -1.96 15.13 3.21
CA ASN A 67 -0.58 14.61 3.24
C ASN A 67 -0.44 13.35 4.10
N LYS A 68 -1.22 13.23 5.17
CA LYS A 68 -1.25 12.03 6.03
C LYS A 68 -1.88 10.82 5.32
N GLU A 69 -2.96 11.05 4.57
CA GLU A 69 -3.64 10.02 3.78
C GLU A 69 -2.72 9.57 2.62
N LYS A 70 -2.11 10.53 1.92
CA LYS A 70 -1.12 10.26 0.85
C LYS A 70 0.02 9.39 1.36
N ARG A 71 0.59 9.69 2.54
CA ARG A 71 1.69 8.88 3.08
C ARG A 71 1.27 7.44 3.32
N LYS A 72 0.07 7.20 3.86
CA LYS A 72 -0.45 5.84 4.03
C LYS A 72 -0.66 5.13 2.70
N LEU A 73 -1.27 5.83 1.74
CA LEU A 73 -1.50 5.29 0.40
C LEU A 73 -0.18 4.98 -0.33
N ILE A 74 0.84 5.84 -0.21
CA ILE A 74 2.18 5.60 -0.78
C ILE A 74 2.80 4.35 -0.15
N ILE A 75 2.72 4.19 1.18
CA ILE A 75 3.22 2.99 1.85
C ILE A 75 2.49 1.74 1.33
N GLY A 76 1.16 1.81 1.22
CA GLY A 76 0.35 0.71 0.67
C GLY A 76 0.74 0.36 -0.77
N ILE A 77 0.92 1.36 -1.63
CA ILE A 77 1.34 1.17 -3.03
C ILE A 77 2.75 0.58 -3.11
N VAL A 78 3.70 1.05 -2.29
CA VAL A 78 5.05 0.51 -2.27
C VAL A 78 5.02 -0.97 -1.89
N LEU A 79 4.30 -1.33 -0.83
CA LEU A 79 4.14 -2.73 -0.42
C LEU A 79 3.48 -3.59 -1.52
N PHE A 80 2.46 -3.05 -2.18
CA PHE A 80 1.81 -3.69 -3.31
C PHE A 80 2.79 -3.94 -4.47
N VAL A 81 3.60 -2.94 -4.85
CA VAL A 81 4.58 -3.05 -5.94
C VAL A 81 5.65 -4.09 -5.60
N VAL A 82 6.17 -4.10 -4.37
CA VAL A 82 7.14 -5.13 -3.94
C VAL A 82 6.52 -6.53 -4.00
N SER A 83 5.28 -6.69 -3.54
CA SER A 83 4.57 -7.96 -3.60
C SER A 83 4.32 -8.40 -5.05
N ALA A 84 3.89 -7.49 -5.92
CA ALA A 84 3.63 -7.77 -7.34
C ALA A 84 4.92 -8.13 -8.08
N PHE A 85 6.04 -7.47 -7.75
CA PHE A 85 7.36 -7.83 -8.29
C PHE A 85 7.76 -9.25 -7.88
N ASN A 86 7.61 -9.61 -6.61
CA ASN A 86 7.91 -10.97 -6.14
C ASN A 86 7.02 -12.01 -6.83
N ALA A 87 5.72 -11.76 -6.98
CA ALA A 87 4.83 -12.66 -7.72
C ALA A 87 5.23 -12.78 -9.19
N GLY A 88 5.55 -11.66 -9.85
CA GLY A 88 6.06 -11.66 -11.22
C GLY A 88 7.35 -12.46 -11.39
N PHE A 89 8.27 -12.36 -10.42
CA PHE A 89 9.49 -13.16 -10.39
C PHE A 89 9.18 -14.66 -10.34
N TYR A 90 8.28 -15.10 -9.45
CA TYR A 90 7.89 -16.51 -9.38
C TYR A 90 7.22 -17.01 -10.66
N LEU A 91 6.35 -16.21 -11.28
CA LEU A 91 5.72 -16.56 -12.57
C LEU A 91 6.75 -16.66 -13.70
N ALA A 92 7.75 -15.78 -13.71
CA ALA A 92 8.83 -15.83 -14.69
C ALA A 92 9.72 -17.07 -14.49
N CYS A 93 10.00 -17.45 -13.25
CA CYS A 93 10.71 -18.68 -12.94
C CYS A 93 9.94 -19.92 -13.42
N ASP A 94 8.64 -20.00 -13.19
CA ASP A 94 7.80 -21.12 -13.62
C ASP A 94 7.79 -21.26 -15.16
N TYR A 95 7.61 -20.15 -15.87
CA TYR A 95 7.69 -20.13 -17.33
C TYR A 95 9.11 -20.47 -17.85
N GLY A 96 10.14 -20.01 -17.16
CA GLY A 96 11.54 -20.34 -17.46
C GLY A 96 11.80 -21.84 -17.31
N LEU A 97 11.31 -22.47 -16.23
CA LEU A 97 11.41 -23.90 -16.01
C LEU A 97 10.70 -24.69 -17.12
N TYR A 98 9.47 -24.30 -17.49
CA TYR A 98 8.77 -24.90 -18.62
C TYR A 98 9.59 -24.82 -19.92
N THR A 99 10.14 -23.64 -20.22
CA THR A 99 10.93 -23.41 -21.43
C THR A 99 12.19 -24.27 -21.46
N ILE A 100 12.90 -24.39 -20.33
CA ILE A 100 14.09 -25.22 -20.21
C ILE A 100 13.75 -26.70 -20.38
N LEU A 101 12.68 -27.18 -19.73
CA LEU A 101 12.26 -28.58 -19.85
C LEU A 101 11.84 -28.92 -21.28
N GLU A 102 11.14 -28.02 -21.95
CA GLU A 102 10.75 -28.20 -23.36
C GLU A 102 11.98 -28.15 -24.29
N LEU A 103 12.96 -27.29 -24.01
CA LEU A 103 14.22 -27.27 -24.75
C LEU A 103 15.01 -28.56 -24.58
N ILE A 104 15.06 -29.12 -23.37
CA ILE A 104 15.68 -30.42 -23.11
C ILE A 104 14.95 -31.50 -23.90
N ARG A 105 13.61 -31.49 -23.87
CA ARG A 105 12.79 -32.44 -24.62
C ARG A 105 13.10 -32.42 -26.11
N ILE A 106 13.14 -31.23 -26.74
CA ILE A 106 13.38 -31.11 -28.18
C ILE A 106 14.81 -31.50 -28.57
N ASN A 107 15.81 -31.15 -27.75
CA ASN A 107 17.22 -31.41 -28.11
C ASN A 107 17.71 -32.82 -27.76
N PHE A 108 17.02 -33.53 -26.85
CA PHE A 108 17.44 -34.85 -26.36
C PHE A 108 16.56 -36.00 -26.86
N ASP A 109 15.55 -35.72 -27.70
CA ASP A 109 14.76 -36.73 -28.41
C ASP A 109 15.59 -37.34 -29.57
N ILE A 110 16.57 -38.14 -29.19
CA ILE A 110 17.50 -38.78 -30.10
C ILE A 110 17.10 -40.25 -30.25
N GLU A 111 16.63 -40.62 -31.43
CA GLU A 111 16.53 -42.01 -31.88
C GLU A 111 17.85 -42.40 -32.55
N THR A 112 18.86 -42.81 -31.77
CA THR A 112 20.09 -43.37 -32.35
C THR A 112 19.86 -44.83 -32.72
N LYS A 113 19.61 -45.05 -34.01
CA LYS A 113 19.83 -46.36 -34.64
C LYS A 113 21.34 -46.51 -34.84
N ALA A 114 22.04 -46.96 -33.79
CA ALA A 114 23.43 -47.39 -33.94
C ALA A 114 23.42 -48.67 -34.79
N VAL A 115 23.41 -48.51 -36.11
CA VAL A 115 23.58 -49.61 -37.05
C VAL A 115 25.05 -50.03 -36.94
N VAL A 116 25.33 -50.96 -36.04
CA VAL A 116 26.59 -51.70 -36.11
C VAL A 116 26.56 -52.43 -37.45
N PRO A 117 27.49 -52.18 -38.38
CA PRO A 117 27.48 -52.88 -39.66
C PRO A 117 27.51 -54.39 -39.39
N PRO A 118 26.50 -55.17 -39.84
CA PRO A 118 26.28 -56.57 -39.43
C PRO A 118 27.35 -57.56 -39.96
N HIS A 119 28.52 -57.07 -40.36
CA HIS A 119 29.54 -57.81 -41.09
C HIS A 119 30.95 -57.66 -40.50
N LEU A 120 31.11 -57.05 -39.31
CA LEU A 120 32.40 -57.05 -38.62
C LEU A 120 32.63 -58.35 -37.82
N LYS A 121 32.63 -59.49 -38.51
CA LYS A 121 32.98 -60.78 -37.92
C LYS A 121 34.50 -60.96 -37.97
N LEU A 122 35.16 -60.74 -36.83
CA LEU A 122 36.61 -60.78 -36.74
C LEU A 122 37.07 -62.25 -36.70
N HIS A 123 37.52 -62.77 -37.85
CA HIS A 123 37.99 -64.15 -37.96
C HIS A 123 39.48 -64.25 -37.60
N VAL A 124 39.80 -64.92 -36.50
CA VAL A 124 41.18 -65.18 -36.06
C VAL A 124 41.64 -66.52 -36.61
N ASP A 125 42.53 -66.50 -37.59
CA ASP A 125 43.12 -67.72 -38.17
C ASP A 125 44.43 -68.09 -37.46
N GLY A 126 44.53 -69.35 -37.01
CA GLY A 126 45.65 -69.84 -36.19
C GLY A 126 45.26 -70.95 -35.20
N LYS A 127 46.20 -71.87 -34.93
CA LYS A 127 46.08 -72.97 -33.96
C LYS A 127 47.15 -72.82 -32.87
N GLY A 128 46.74 -72.56 -31.65
CA GLY A 128 47.61 -72.40 -30.50
C GLY A 128 46.91 -71.70 -29.33
N PRO A 129 47.47 -71.76 -28.11
CA PRO A 129 46.82 -71.26 -26.89
C PRO A 129 46.50 -69.76 -26.94
N PHE A 130 47.33 -68.95 -27.63
CA PHE A 130 47.04 -67.53 -27.86
C PHE A 130 45.88 -67.30 -28.84
N ALA A 131 45.77 -68.12 -29.89
CA ALA A 131 44.66 -68.01 -30.85
C ALA A 131 43.33 -68.38 -30.17
N ASP A 132 43.33 -69.34 -29.25
CA ASP A 132 42.14 -69.71 -28.47
C ASP A 132 41.72 -68.60 -27.49
N MET A 133 42.69 -67.91 -26.87
CA MET A 133 42.42 -66.72 -26.04
C MET A 133 41.78 -65.59 -26.86
N TYR A 134 42.32 -65.28 -28.05
CA TYR A 134 41.75 -64.24 -28.91
C TYR A 134 40.36 -64.60 -29.43
N LYS A 135 40.12 -65.87 -29.81
CA LYS A 135 38.79 -66.37 -30.20
C LYS A 135 37.77 -66.25 -29.06
N ALA A 136 38.19 -66.51 -27.82
CA ALA A 136 37.33 -66.35 -26.65
C ALA A 136 36.95 -64.87 -26.40
N ILE A 137 37.90 -63.95 -26.63
CA ILE A 137 37.64 -62.51 -26.50
C ILE A 137 36.68 -62.02 -27.60
N THR A 138 36.89 -62.41 -28.87
CA THR A 138 36.03 -61.98 -29.98
C THR A 138 34.61 -62.57 -29.87
N ALA A 139 34.48 -63.81 -29.39
CA ALA A 139 33.18 -64.46 -29.21
C ALA A 139 32.28 -63.74 -28.18
N MET A 140 32.85 -62.97 -27.24
CA MET A 140 32.07 -62.16 -26.29
C MET A 140 31.46 -60.91 -26.94
N PHE A 141 32.01 -60.42 -28.05
CA PHE A 141 31.53 -59.22 -28.76
C PHE A 141 30.58 -59.55 -29.93
N ASP A 142 30.56 -60.79 -30.43
CA ASP A 142 29.62 -61.27 -31.45
C ASP A 142 28.13 -60.96 -31.13
N PRO A 143 27.60 -61.21 -29.91
CA PRO A 143 26.19 -60.89 -29.60
C PRO A 143 25.90 -59.38 -29.59
N ILE A 144 26.92 -58.54 -29.43
CA ILE A 144 26.80 -57.08 -29.45
C ILE A 144 26.78 -56.57 -30.90
N ALA A 145 27.46 -57.27 -31.82
CA ALA A 145 27.46 -56.94 -33.25
C ALA A 145 26.17 -57.37 -33.97
N GLU A 146 25.53 -58.46 -33.52
CA GLU A 146 24.26 -58.95 -34.08
C GLU A 146 23.03 -58.23 -33.50
N SER A 147 23.14 -57.68 -32.28
CA SER A 147 22.05 -56.91 -31.68
C SER A 147 22.03 -55.48 -32.25
N ASN A 148 20.96 -55.15 -32.97
CA ASN A 148 20.65 -53.76 -33.31
C ASN A 148 20.34 -53.02 -32.01
N ILE A 149 21.34 -52.35 -31.42
CA ILE A 149 21.16 -51.54 -30.22
C ILE A 149 20.35 -50.30 -30.63
N GLN A 150 19.04 -50.36 -30.45
CA GLN A 150 18.13 -49.23 -30.60
C GLN A 150 18.08 -48.51 -29.25
N ILE A 151 18.79 -47.40 -29.12
CA ILE A 151 18.72 -46.56 -27.93
C ILE A 151 17.56 -45.60 -28.15
N ASN A 152 16.43 -45.86 -27.48
CA ASN A 152 15.31 -44.95 -27.45
C ASN A 152 15.36 -44.12 -26.15
N THR A 153 15.64 -42.82 -26.28
CA THR A 153 15.79 -41.89 -25.15
C THR A 153 14.44 -41.29 -24.73
N ALA A 154 13.37 -41.45 -25.54
CA ALA A 154 12.04 -40.92 -25.28
C ALA A 154 11.44 -41.22 -23.89
N PRO A 155 11.58 -42.42 -23.29
CA PRO A 155 11.03 -42.69 -21.95
C PRO A 155 11.78 -41.97 -20.82
N CYS A 156 12.97 -41.45 -21.09
CA CYS A 156 13.82 -40.75 -20.11
C CYS A 156 13.59 -39.24 -20.11
N LEU A 157 12.86 -38.70 -21.10
CA LEU A 157 12.68 -37.26 -21.25
C LEU A 157 11.68 -36.72 -20.22
N PRO A 158 11.98 -35.58 -19.57
CA PRO A 158 11.05 -34.96 -18.65
C PRO A 158 9.81 -34.45 -19.39
N HIS A 159 8.64 -34.69 -18.82
CA HIS A 159 7.39 -34.12 -19.33
C HIS A 159 7.27 -32.65 -18.88
N ALA A 160 7.44 -31.72 -19.83
CA ALA A 160 7.17 -30.31 -19.61
C ALA A 160 5.66 -30.07 -19.50
N PHE A 161 5.18 -29.71 -18.31
CA PHE A 161 3.79 -29.29 -18.12
C PHE A 161 3.66 -27.81 -18.50
N LYS A 162 2.78 -27.53 -19.47
CA LYS A 162 2.49 -26.17 -19.88
C LYS A 162 1.84 -25.39 -18.72
N PRO A 163 2.33 -24.19 -18.37
CA PRO A 163 1.70 -23.36 -17.35
C PRO A 163 0.25 -23.05 -17.71
N ASP A 164 -0.65 -23.18 -16.74
CA ASP A 164 -2.06 -22.87 -16.94
C ASP A 164 -2.28 -21.35 -16.91
N PHE A 165 -2.51 -20.77 -18.08
CA PHE A 165 -2.79 -19.35 -18.24
C PHE A 165 -4.04 -18.88 -17.48
N GLN A 166 -5.00 -19.76 -17.19
CA GLN A 166 -6.17 -19.38 -16.39
C GLN A 166 -5.77 -19.01 -14.95
N ILE A 167 -4.83 -19.75 -14.36
CA ILE A 167 -4.30 -19.46 -13.02
C ILE A 167 -3.58 -18.11 -13.02
N TYR A 168 -2.84 -17.80 -14.07
CA TYR A 168 -2.12 -16.52 -14.18
C TYR A 168 -3.08 -15.34 -14.27
N ILE A 169 -4.18 -15.50 -15.03
CA ILE A 169 -5.26 -14.51 -15.11
C ILE A 169 -5.93 -14.34 -13.73
N GLN A 170 -6.21 -15.44 -13.02
CA GLN A 170 -6.78 -15.38 -11.66
C GLN A 170 -5.87 -14.64 -10.69
N ILE A 171 -4.55 -14.93 -10.70
CA ILE A 171 -3.56 -14.20 -9.88
C ILE A 171 -3.60 -12.71 -10.22
N GLY A 172 -3.62 -12.35 -11.50
CA GLY A 172 -3.74 -10.96 -11.94
C GLY A 172 -5.01 -10.27 -11.44
N ILE A 173 -6.16 -10.96 -11.48
CA ILE A 173 -7.43 -10.45 -10.95
C ILE A 173 -7.33 -10.21 -9.44
N ILE A 174 -6.76 -11.15 -8.68
CA ILE A 174 -6.58 -11.01 -7.23
C ILE A 174 -5.72 -9.78 -6.91
N TYR A 175 -4.60 -9.59 -7.62
CA TYR A 175 -3.78 -8.39 -7.47
C TYR A 175 -4.53 -7.11 -7.85
N GLY A 176 -5.35 -7.14 -8.90
CA GLY A 176 -6.23 -6.02 -9.25
C GLY A 176 -7.22 -5.66 -8.14
N VAL A 177 -7.87 -6.66 -7.54
CA VAL A 177 -8.77 -6.46 -6.39
C VAL A 177 -8.00 -5.92 -5.18
N CYS A 178 -6.83 -6.46 -4.86
CA CYS A 178 -5.98 -5.96 -3.80
C CYS A 178 -5.62 -4.48 -4.01
N LEU A 179 -5.27 -4.08 -5.24
CA LEU A 179 -5.00 -2.69 -5.57
C LEU A 179 -6.23 -1.81 -5.31
N MET A 180 -7.40 -2.23 -5.78
CA MET A 180 -8.66 -1.51 -5.54
C MET A 180 -8.97 -1.36 -4.05
N LEU A 181 -8.70 -2.39 -3.24
CA LEU A 181 -8.86 -2.35 -1.80
C LEU A 181 -7.88 -1.37 -1.13
N THR A 182 -6.60 -1.35 -1.54
CA THR A 182 -5.62 -0.39 -0.98
C THR A 182 -5.99 1.07 -1.28
N VAL A 183 -6.53 1.35 -2.47
CA VAL A 183 -7.05 2.68 -2.81
C VAL A 183 -8.29 2.98 -1.97
N SER A 184 -9.21 2.03 -1.86
CA SER A 184 -10.45 2.16 -1.08
C SER A 184 -10.19 2.39 0.40
N GLU A 185 -9.11 1.83 0.97
CA GLU A 185 -8.72 2.03 2.38
C GLU A 185 -8.50 3.53 2.70
N ALA A 186 -7.90 4.28 1.77
CA ALA A 186 -7.70 5.71 1.93
C ALA A 186 -9.05 6.47 1.97
N TYR A 187 -10.04 6.02 1.20
CA TYR A 187 -11.39 6.59 1.20
C TYR A 187 -12.24 6.11 2.39
N GLY A 188 -12.02 4.88 2.89
CA GLY A 188 -12.69 4.32 4.06
C GLY A 188 -12.45 5.15 5.34
N LEU A 189 -11.26 5.72 5.49
CA LEU A 189 -10.96 6.66 6.58
C LEU A 189 -11.87 7.89 6.57
N ARG A 190 -12.24 8.40 5.39
CA ARG A 190 -13.17 9.52 5.25
C ARG A 190 -14.61 9.10 5.49
N LEU A 191 -14.97 7.92 5.00
CA LEU A 191 -16.32 7.38 5.18
C LEU A 191 -16.64 7.27 6.67
N ARG A 192 -15.71 6.78 7.50
CA ARG A 192 -15.90 6.72 8.96
C ARG A 192 -16.19 8.09 9.58
N HIS A 193 -15.47 9.14 9.16
CA HIS A 193 -15.74 10.50 9.62
C HIS A 193 -17.11 10.99 9.15
N SER A 194 -17.47 10.75 7.89
CA SER A 194 -18.76 11.10 7.31
C SER A 194 -19.93 10.44 8.06
N ILE A 195 -19.81 9.14 8.34
CA ILE A 195 -20.79 8.39 9.13
C ILE A 195 -20.96 9.03 10.51
N MET A 196 -19.87 9.29 11.24
CA MET A 196 -19.97 9.93 12.56
C MET A 196 -20.57 11.35 12.51
N ALA A 197 -20.25 12.12 11.46
CA ALA A 197 -20.81 13.44 11.23
C ALA A 197 -22.33 13.40 10.96
N CYS A 198 -22.82 12.36 10.29
CA CYS A 198 -24.24 12.10 10.06
C CYS A 198 -24.98 11.68 11.34
N TYR A 199 -24.42 10.75 12.11
CA TYR A 199 -25.05 10.25 13.34
C TYR A 199 -25.05 11.27 14.49
N TYR A 200 -23.99 12.09 14.61
CA TYR A 200 -23.84 13.07 15.70
C TYR A 200 -23.73 14.51 15.20
N PRO A 201 -24.79 15.07 14.59
CA PRO A 201 -24.72 16.38 13.93
C PRO A 201 -24.46 17.53 14.90
N LYS A 202 -24.95 17.42 16.15
CA LYS A 202 -24.71 18.40 17.24
C LYS A 202 -23.23 18.45 17.61
N ARG A 203 -22.60 17.27 17.81
CA ARG A 203 -21.17 17.18 18.14
C ARG A 203 -20.30 17.71 17.00
N GLU A 204 -20.64 17.35 15.78
CA GLU A 204 -19.89 17.79 14.61
C GLU A 204 -19.94 19.33 14.43
N ARG A 205 -21.05 19.99 14.81
CA ARG A 205 -21.13 21.45 14.81
C ARG A 205 -20.14 22.08 15.79
N THR A 206 -20.03 21.54 17.01
CA THR A 206 -19.04 22.01 18.00
C THR A 206 -17.61 21.83 17.49
N ARG A 207 -17.32 20.70 16.86
CA ARG A 207 -16.01 20.41 16.24
C ARG A 207 -15.70 21.33 15.07
N ALA A 208 -16.69 21.65 14.24
CA ALA A 208 -16.55 22.62 13.15
C ALA A 208 -16.22 24.02 13.67
N ILE A 209 -16.90 24.47 14.75
CA ILE A 209 -16.61 25.75 15.40
C ILE A 209 -15.19 25.74 16.00
N TRP A 210 -14.80 24.64 16.64
CA TRP A 210 -13.45 24.48 17.18
C TRP A 210 -12.39 24.58 16.07
N LEU A 211 -12.60 23.88 14.95
CA LEU A 211 -11.70 23.88 13.79
C LEU A 211 -11.57 25.28 13.19
N TYR A 212 -12.70 25.96 12.99
CA TYR A 212 -12.74 27.34 12.49
C TYR A 212 -11.92 28.28 13.38
N ASN A 213 -12.17 28.25 14.70
CA ASN A 213 -11.44 29.08 15.65
C ASN A 213 -9.95 28.70 15.73
N HIS A 214 -9.62 27.42 15.56
CA HIS A 214 -8.25 26.95 15.52
C HIS A 214 -7.49 27.48 14.29
N ILE A 215 -8.12 27.49 13.12
CA ILE A 215 -7.52 28.03 11.88
C ILE A 215 -7.26 29.53 12.02
N ILE A 216 -8.23 30.32 12.49
CA ILE A 216 -8.05 31.76 12.74
C ILE A 216 -6.89 32.02 13.70
N LYS A 217 -6.84 31.30 14.82
CA LYS A 217 -5.76 31.45 15.81
C LYS A 217 -4.39 31.08 15.25
N THR A 218 -4.33 30.15 14.30
CA THR A 218 -3.08 29.70 13.69
C THR A 218 -2.60 30.66 12.60
N ARG A 219 -3.52 31.36 11.91
CA ARG A 219 -3.20 32.35 10.87
C ARG A 219 -2.66 33.66 11.42
N GLY A 220 -3.09 34.06 12.63
CA GLY A 220 -2.66 35.32 13.24
C GLY A 220 -1.14 35.37 13.41
N ASN A 221 -0.47 36.20 12.61
CA ASN A 221 0.94 36.50 12.83
C ASN A 221 1.09 37.39 14.07
N PHE A 222 2.11 37.13 14.90
CA PHE A 222 2.43 37.94 16.09
C PHE A 222 2.35 39.44 15.76
N LEU A 223 3.06 39.86 14.71
CA LEU A 223 3.09 41.24 14.21
C LEU A 223 1.72 41.80 13.81
N GLN A 224 0.85 41.01 13.16
CA GLN A 224 -0.50 41.47 12.80
C GLN A 224 -1.38 41.63 14.04
N ASN A 225 -1.23 40.74 15.02
CA ASN A 225 -1.97 40.81 16.27
C ASN A 225 -1.48 41.98 17.12
N THR A 226 -0.18 42.20 17.25
CA THR A 226 0.40 43.38 17.91
C THR A 226 -0.02 44.67 17.22
N ARG A 227 -0.07 44.71 15.87
CA ARG A 227 -0.55 45.87 15.12
C ARG A 227 -2.05 46.13 15.35
N ARG A 228 -2.87 45.08 15.46
CA ARG A 228 -4.30 45.18 15.82
C ARG A 228 -4.47 45.65 17.26
N GLU A 229 -3.67 45.15 18.21
CA GLU A 229 -3.68 45.60 19.60
C GLU A 229 -3.27 47.07 19.75
N LEU A 230 -2.22 47.50 19.04
CA LEU A 230 -1.82 48.91 18.97
C LEU A 230 -2.96 49.76 18.37
N ARG A 231 -3.52 49.35 17.23
CA ARG A 231 -4.66 50.06 16.63
C ARG A 231 -5.84 50.17 17.59
N ARG A 232 -6.17 49.13 18.35
CA ARG A 232 -7.24 49.18 19.37
C ARG A 232 -6.92 50.14 20.51
N LYS A 233 -5.68 50.15 21.02
CA LYS A 233 -5.24 51.10 22.07
C LYS A 233 -5.33 52.55 21.63
N TYR A 234 -5.00 52.82 20.36
CA TYR A 234 -4.95 54.20 19.84
C TYR A 234 -6.27 54.67 19.19
N PHE A 235 -7.08 53.77 18.62
CA PHE A 235 -8.29 54.13 17.87
C PHE A 235 -9.61 53.65 18.49
N GLY A 236 -9.60 53.00 19.66
CA GLY A 236 -10.82 52.74 20.44
C GLY A 236 -11.85 51.82 19.77
N GLU A 237 -11.42 50.80 19.01
CA GLU A 237 -12.33 49.84 18.38
C GLU A 237 -13.02 48.91 19.40
N LYS A 238 -14.36 48.81 19.31
CA LYS A 238 -15.22 48.02 20.20
C LYS A 238 -14.95 46.51 20.14
N GLU A 239 -14.80 45.94 21.35
CA GLU A 239 -14.88 44.54 21.77
C GLU A 239 -14.80 43.44 20.69
N GLU A 240 -13.58 43.04 20.37
CA GLU A 240 -13.31 41.70 19.85
C GLU A 240 -12.43 40.93 20.84
N LYS A 241 -12.92 39.76 21.29
CA LYS A 241 -12.24 38.84 22.21
C LYS A 241 -10.74 38.77 21.91
N GLN A 242 -9.92 39.21 22.87
CA GLN A 242 -8.46 39.19 22.79
C GLN A 242 -7.99 37.77 22.48
N ILE A 243 -7.33 37.56 21.33
CA ILE A 243 -6.65 36.31 21.05
C ILE A 243 -5.28 36.38 21.73
N SER A 244 -5.23 35.99 23.02
CA SER A 244 -3.98 35.96 23.79
C SER A 244 -2.88 35.20 23.05
N LEU A 245 -1.66 35.75 23.05
CA LEU A 245 -0.46 35.17 22.44
C LEU A 245 -0.19 33.73 22.90
N LEU A 246 -0.42 33.46 24.18
CA LEU A 246 -0.34 32.12 24.77
C LEU A 246 -1.32 31.14 24.09
N SER A 247 -2.53 31.60 23.80
CA SER A 247 -3.53 30.78 23.12
C SER A 247 -3.16 30.49 21.65
N GLN A 248 -2.36 31.35 21.01
CA GLN A 248 -1.83 31.12 19.67
C GLN A 248 -0.65 30.14 19.70
N MET A 249 0.27 30.28 20.65
CA MET A 249 1.35 29.32 20.84
C MET A 249 0.82 27.92 21.17
N ALA A 250 -0.22 27.82 22.01
CA ALA A 250 -0.89 26.56 22.32
C ALA A 250 -1.66 25.95 21.13
N ALA A 251 -2.10 26.78 20.17
CA ALA A 251 -2.68 26.31 18.91
C ALA A 251 -1.60 25.83 17.93
N ARG A 252 -0.42 26.49 17.92
CA ARG A 252 0.68 26.16 17.01
C ARG A 252 1.50 24.95 17.46
N TYR A 253 1.72 24.81 18.76
CA TYR A 253 2.57 23.77 19.35
C TYR A 253 1.75 22.76 20.17
N ARG A 254 1.81 21.48 19.75
CA ARG A 254 1.06 20.36 20.34
C ARG A 254 1.33 20.18 21.84
N ARG A 255 2.56 20.43 22.29
CA ARG A 255 3.04 20.15 23.66
C ARG A 255 2.49 21.10 24.72
N TYR A 256 2.23 22.36 24.37
CA TYR A 256 1.76 23.37 25.32
C TYR A 256 0.28 23.20 25.69
N ASN A 257 -0.50 22.50 24.88
CA ASN A 257 -1.94 22.49 25.05
C ASN A 257 -2.47 21.61 26.19
N GLU A 258 -1.75 20.56 26.58
CA GLU A 258 -2.16 19.70 27.71
C GLU A 258 -2.12 20.48 29.03
N TYR A 259 -1.15 21.38 29.21
CA TYR A 259 -1.09 22.29 30.35
C TYR A 259 -2.27 23.28 30.41
N PHE A 260 -2.72 23.82 29.27
CA PHE A 260 -3.77 24.85 29.25
C PHE A 260 -5.21 24.32 29.30
N VAL A 261 -5.45 23.08 28.84
CA VAL A 261 -6.79 22.45 28.99
C VAL A 261 -7.08 22.16 30.47
N ASN A 262 -6.05 21.84 31.26
CA ASN A 262 -6.16 21.68 32.71
C ASN A 262 -6.33 23.04 33.41
N ALA A 263 -5.54 24.06 33.05
CA ALA A 263 -5.67 25.40 33.65
C ALA A 263 -7.07 26.05 33.46
N ARG A 264 -7.74 25.79 32.33
CA ARG A 264 -9.11 26.29 32.10
C ARG A 264 -10.17 25.50 32.87
N ARG A 265 -9.89 24.24 33.23
CA ARG A 265 -10.80 23.42 34.05
C ARG A 265 -10.81 23.92 35.49
N ASP A 266 -9.67 24.38 36.01
CA ASP A 266 -9.53 24.94 37.37
C ASP A 266 -10.17 26.33 37.53
N GLU A 267 -10.25 27.13 36.47
CA GLU A 267 -10.97 28.43 36.48
C GLU A 267 -12.50 28.26 36.43
N THR A 268 -13.02 27.13 35.96
CA THR A 268 -14.48 26.90 35.88
C THR A 268 -15.06 26.31 37.17
N THR A 269 -14.21 25.88 38.11
CA THR A 269 -14.58 25.40 39.46
C THR A 269 -14.43 26.47 40.55
N ARG A 270 -14.08 27.72 40.17
CA ARG A 270 -14.07 28.90 41.06
C ARG A 270 -15.04 29.97 40.57
N ILE A 271 -16.27 29.56 40.25
CA ILE A 271 -17.45 30.41 40.20
C ILE A 271 -18.55 29.69 40.95
#